data_AF-A0A1R1M506-F1
#
_entry.id   AF-A0A1R1M506-F1
#
_cell.length_a   1.000
_cell.length_b   1.000
_cell.length_c   1.000
_cell.angle_alpha   90.00
_cell.angle_beta   90.00
_cell.angle_gamma   90.00
#
_symmetry.space_group_name_H-M   'P 1'
#
loop_
_entity.id
_entity.type
_entity.pdbx_description
1 polymer ?
#
loop_
_entity_poly.entity_id
_entity_poly.type
_entity_poly.pdbx_seq_one_letter_code
_entity_poly.pdbx_strand_id
1 'polypeptide(L)' 'MIEIKEFAYQSHGAVGAGSTVTVKNNDDTTHTVTADDGSFGVTVKPGESMSFKAPAKPGRYAFHCEFHGNMNGELTVE' A
#
# COMPACT_ATOMS: atom_id res chain seq x y z
N MET A 1 -4.80 0.28 7.48
CA MET A 1 -4.88 1.03 6.21
C MET A 1 -3.52 1.61 5.88
N ILE A 2 -3.28 1.97 4.63
CA ILE A 2 -2.07 2.67 4.18
C ILE A 2 -2.47 4.09 3.80
N GLU A 3 -1.70 5.07 4.23
CA GLU A 3 -1.80 6.46 3.75
C GLU A 3 -0.56 6.83 2.94
N ILE A 4 -0.76 7.66 1.94
CA ILE A 4 0.31 8.26 1.14
C ILE A 4 0.27 9.76 1.40
N LYS A 5 1.36 10.31 1.92
CA LYS A 5 1.53 11.75 2.17
C LYS A 5 3.02 12.10 2.11
N GLU A 6 3.34 13.26 1.54
CA GLU A 6 4.70 13.79 1.42
C GLU A 6 5.67 12.78 0.77
N PHE A 7 5.20 12.08 -0.28
CA PHE A 7 5.95 11.02 -0.96
C PHE A 7 6.42 9.90 -0.01
N ALA A 8 5.62 9.58 1.01
CA ALA A 8 5.89 8.49 1.95
C ALA A 8 4.65 7.65 2.24
N TYR A 9 4.86 6.37 2.56
CA TYR A 9 3.81 5.48 3.03
C TYR A 9 3.73 5.51 4.56
N GLN A 10 2.51 5.56 5.08
CA GLN A 10 2.22 5.41 6.50
C GLN A 10 1.26 4.24 6.71
N SER A 11 1.78 3.15 7.28
CA SER A 11 0.99 1.97 7.64
C SER A 11 0.45 2.10 9.06
N HIS A 12 -0.87 1.93 9.24
CA HIS A 12 -1.54 2.08 10.54
C HIS A 12 -1.67 0.75 11.31
N GLY A 13 -0.60 -0.03 11.35
CA GLY A 13 -0.54 -1.35 12.02
C GLY A 13 -0.77 -2.55 11.11
N ALA A 14 -0.76 -3.73 11.72
CA ALA A 14 -1.00 -5.00 11.02
C ALA A 14 -2.44 -5.13 10.55
N VAL A 15 -2.64 -5.90 9.48
CA VAL A 15 -3.96 -6.23 8.94
C VAL A 15 -4.20 -7.74 8.98
N GLY A 16 -5.45 -8.16 9.09
CA GLY A 16 -5.76 -9.60 9.08
C GLY A 16 -5.49 -10.23 7.71
N ALA A 17 -5.08 -11.49 7.71
CA ALA A 17 -4.96 -12.31 6.51
C ALA A 17 -6.25 -12.27 5.66
N GLY A 18 -6.12 -12.00 4.35
CA GLY A 18 -7.26 -11.90 3.42
C GLY A 18 -8.19 -10.70 3.65
N SER A 19 -7.89 -9.83 4.61
CA SER A 19 -8.69 -8.63 4.88
C SER A 19 -8.61 -7.62 3.72
N THR A 20 -9.57 -6.71 3.66
CA THR A 20 -9.51 -5.59 2.72
C THR A 20 -8.62 -4.49 3.32
N VAL A 21 -7.57 -4.12 2.60
CA VAL A 21 -6.70 -2.99 2.94
C VAL A 21 -7.13 -1.80 2.10
N THR A 22 -7.43 -0.68 2.75
CA THR A 22 -7.67 0.60 2.08
C THR A 22 -6.38 1.41 2.04
N VAL A 23 -6.11 2.02 0.89
CA VAL A 23 -5.04 2.97 0.64
C VAL A 23 -5.67 4.33 0.36
N LYS A 24 -5.24 5.37 1.08
CA LYS A 24 -5.64 6.76 0.84
C LYS A 24 -4.45 7.54 0.31
N ASN A 25 -4.62 8.21 -0.82
CA ASN A 25 -3.63 9.15 -1.32
C ASN A 25 -4.00 10.58 -0.90
N ASN A 26 -3.18 11.18 -0.04
CA ASN A 26 -3.31 12.56 0.42
C ASN A 26 -2.34 13.52 -0.31
N ASP A 27 -1.55 13.02 -1.25
CA ASP A 27 -0.70 13.83 -2.13
C ASP A 27 -1.47 14.32 -3.36
N ASP A 28 -0.87 15.27 -4.08
CA ASP A 28 -1.38 15.87 -5.30
C ASP A 28 -0.91 15.14 -6.58
N THR A 29 -0.14 14.06 -6.44
CA THR A 29 0.34 13.21 -7.54
C THR A 29 -0.17 11.77 -7.41
N THR A 30 -0.17 11.04 -8.52
CA THR A 30 -0.64 9.64 -8.56
C THR A 30 0.44 8.72 -8.00
N HIS A 31 0.05 7.75 -7.17
CA HIS A 31 0.96 6.74 -6.63
C HIS A 31 0.47 5.32 -6.90
N THR A 32 1.34 4.34 -6.68
CA THR A 32 0.96 2.93 -6.60
C THR A 32 1.30 2.40 -5.22
N VAL A 33 0.67 1.29 -4.84
CA VAL A 33 1.14 0.39 -3.78
C VAL A 33 1.33 -0.96 -4.45
N THR A 34 2.56 -1.27 -4.85
CA THR A 34 2.90 -2.48 -5.62
C THR A 34 3.77 -3.40 -4.79
N ALA A 35 3.29 -4.60 -4.46
CA ALA A 35 4.09 -5.59 -3.73
C ALA A 35 5.28 -6.08 -4.56
N ASP A 36 6.45 -6.20 -3.94
CA ASP A 36 7.68 -6.64 -4.61
C ASP A 36 7.59 -8.10 -5.08
N ASP A 37 6.76 -8.90 -4.41
CA ASP A 37 6.48 -10.30 -4.76
C ASP A 37 5.26 -10.46 -5.69
N GLY A 38 4.63 -9.36 -6.10
CA GLY A 38 3.44 -9.35 -6.97
C GLY A 38 2.14 -9.80 -6.28
N SER A 39 2.12 -9.96 -4.95
CA SER A 39 0.95 -10.45 -4.21
C SER A 39 -0.23 -9.47 -4.17
N PHE A 40 0.02 -8.16 -4.32
CA PHE A 40 -1.00 -7.12 -4.46
C PHE A 40 -0.49 -5.92 -5.25
N GLY A 41 -1.41 -5.11 -5.78
CA GLY A 41 -1.10 -3.91 -6.54
C GLY A 41 -2.32 -3.01 -6.73
N VAL A 42 -2.19 -1.72 -6.44
CA VAL A 42 -3.21 -0.69 -6.75
C VAL A 42 -2.57 0.63 -7.18
N THR A 43 -3.22 1.34 -8.11
CA THR A 43 -2.91 2.73 -8.44
C THR A 43 -3.92 3.66 -7.77
N VAL A 44 -3.45 4.73 -7.12
CA VAL A 44 -4.29 5.65 -6.34
C VAL A 44 -4.05 7.07 -6.82
N LYS A 45 -5.07 7.67 -7.46
CA LYS A 45 -5.00 9.06 -7.95
C LYS A 45 -4.99 10.07 -6.79
N PRO A 46 -4.60 11.33 -7.05
CA PRO A 46 -4.60 12.38 -6.04
C PRO A 46 -5.93 12.49 -5.31
N GLY A 47 -5.90 12.50 -3.98
CA GLY A 47 -7.10 12.61 -3.15
C GLY A 47 -8.04 11.40 -3.16
N GLU A 48 -7.75 10.33 -3.90
CA GLU A 48 -8.61 9.14 -3.97
C GLU A 48 -8.27 8.09 -2.90
N SER A 49 -9.20 7.16 -2.69
CA SER A 49 -8.99 5.95 -1.92
C SER A 49 -9.23 4.72 -2.79
N MET A 50 -8.34 3.74 -2.70
CA MET A 50 -8.48 2.44 -3.36
C MET A 50 -8.31 1.31 -2.34
N SER A 51 -8.76 0.12 -2.69
CA SER A 51 -8.62 -1.04 -1.81
C SER A 51 -8.10 -2.26 -2.55
N PHE A 52 -7.36 -3.11 -1.83
CA PHE A 52 -6.93 -4.43 -2.29
C PHE A 52 -7.13 -5.48 -1.18
N LYS A 53 -6.95 -6.76 -1.54
CA LYS A 53 -6.96 -7.87 -0.58
C LYS A 53 -5.56 -8.12 -0.05
N ALA A 54 -5.40 -8.11 1.27
CA ALA A 54 -4.17 -8.57 1.90
C ALA A 54 -3.91 -10.04 1.52
N PRO A 55 -2.64 -10.46 1.42
CA PRO A 55 -2.27 -11.85 1.31
C PRO A 55 -2.96 -12.74 2.35
N ALA A 56 -3.29 -13.97 1.97
CA ALA A 56 -3.93 -14.94 2.88
C ALA A 56 -2.94 -15.59 3.86
N LYS A 57 -1.65 -15.42 3.63
CA LYS A 57 -0.59 -15.94 4.49
C LYS A 57 -0.10 -14.82 5.41
N PRO A 58 -0.03 -15.03 6.73
CA PRO A 58 0.60 -14.08 7.64
C PRO A 58 2.07 -13.87 7.28
N GLY A 59 2.56 -12.65 7.43
CA GLY A 59 3.93 -12.29 7.05
C GLY A 59 4.12 -10.79 6.82
N ARG A 60 5.33 -10.45 6.41
CA ARG A 60 5.72 -9.09 6.01
C ARG A 60 5.87 -9.05 4.50
N TYR A 61 5.24 -8.07 3.88
CA TYR A 61 5.19 -7.89 2.44
C TYR A 61 5.74 -6.51 2.08
N ALA A 62 6.95 -6.48 1.52
CA ALA A 62 7.54 -5.26 1.01
C ALA A 62 6.81 -4.79 -0.26
N PHE A 63 6.70 -3.48 -0.43
CA PHE A 63 6.06 -2.86 -1.59
C PHE A 63 6.71 -1.51 -1.90
N HIS A 64 6.54 -1.05 -3.14
CA HIS A 64 7.09 0.21 -3.63
C HIS A 64 6.09 0.99 -4.48
N CYS A 65 6.44 2.25 -4.79
CA CYS A 65 5.78 3.02 -5.85
C CYS A 65 6.50 2.80 -7.18
N GLU A 66 5.78 2.44 -8.23
CA GLU A 66 6.35 2.30 -9.58
C GLU A 66 6.73 3.64 -10.21
N PHE A 67 6.07 4.73 -9.80
CA PHE A 67 6.30 6.07 -10.35
C PHE A 67 7.40 6.84 -9.63
N HIS A 68 7.72 6.47 -8.38
CA HIS A 68 8.61 7.24 -7.51
C HIS A 68 9.56 6.28 -6.76
N GLY A 69 10.75 6.04 -7.32
CA GLY A 69 11.66 4.99 -6.85
C GLY A 69 12.19 5.12 -5.41
N ASN A 70 11.99 6.26 -4.75
CA ASN A 70 12.37 6.46 -3.34
C ASN A 70 11.26 6.02 -2.35
N MET A 71 10.07 5.67 -2.83
CA MET A 71 8.94 5.29 -1.98
C MET A 71 8.90 3.78 -1.77
N ASN A 72 9.20 3.35 -0.55
CA ASN A 72 9.18 1.95 -0.13
C ASN A 72 8.38 1.81 1.17
N GLY A 73 7.65 0.71 1.31
CA GLY A 73 6.82 0.42 2.47
C GLY A 73 6.74 -1.07 2.76
N GLU A 74 6.13 -1.41 3.89
CA GLU A 74 5.89 -2.80 4.30
C GLU A 74 4.47 -2.95 4.84
N LEU A 75 3.78 -3.99 4.41
CA LEU A 75 2.50 -4.43 4.95
C LEU A 75 2.75 -5.63 5.86
N THR A 76 2.39 -5.51 7.14
CA THR A 76 2.35 -6.65 8.06
C THR A 76 0.96 -7.27 8.03
N VAL A 77 0.91 -8.58 7.78
CA VAL A 77 -0.31 -9.40 7.75
C VAL A 77 -0.26 -10.42 8.89
N GLU A 78 -1.33 -10.53 9.66
CA GLU A 78 -1.49 -11.45 10.81
C GLU A 78 -2.69 -12.39 10.67
#